data_AF-A0A9D9DQD8-F1
#
_entry.id   AF-A0A9D9DQD8-F1
#
_cell.length_a   1.000
_cell.length_b   1.000
_cell.length_c   1.000
_cell.angle_alpha   90.00
_cell.angle_beta   90.00
_cell.angle_gamma   90.00
#
_symmetry.space_group_name_H-M   'P 1'
#
loop_
_entity.id
_entity.type
_entity.pdbx_description
1 polymer ?
#
loop_
_entity_poly.entity_id
_entity_poly.type
_entity_poly.pdbx_seq_one_letter_code
_entity_poly.pdbx_strand_id
1 'polypeptide(L)'
;MKKILLVLSLVFFAGTAQAYNYPEAIQGYLDVNQQVTYSSTGKTWSRLPQNNAISFTKHMTVGTGGFSEFLNQKKYYDTNTTIEFFDGNKLIGYNQHLLKFFELGFDGNQITRRELTVPEIQKLFPNTEIIKVSDFKNDKITVRKPFFKHKTFLLVNDTDRDFYKYSYEKFGNGTELIKSVIDVKRPRKIVFSHFGSRDELFPTLTIRIRNSIFCKK
;
A
#
# COMPACT_ATOMS: atom_id res chain seq x y z
N MET A 1 50.19 -6.30 -14.46
CA MET A 1 49.29 -6.18 -13.28
C MET A 1 48.37 -4.94 -13.26
N LYS A 2 48.49 -3.97 -14.18
CA LYS A 2 47.57 -2.80 -14.22
C LYS A 2 46.29 -2.99 -15.04
N LYS A 3 46.19 -4.03 -15.87
CA LYS A 3 45.01 -4.32 -16.72
C LYS A 3 43.96 -5.22 -16.06
N ILE A 4 44.29 -5.88 -14.95
CA ILE A 4 43.37 -6.77 -14.22
C ILE A 4 42.51 -5.99 -13.20
N LEU A 5 42.99 -4.83 -12.72
CA LEU A 5 42.20 -3.99 -11.82
C LEU A 5 40.99 -3.32 -12.51
N LEU A 6 41.07 -3.07 -13.82
CA LEU A 6 40.01 -2.37 -14.56
C LEU A 6 38.78 -3.27 -14.83
N VAL A 7 38.99 -4.59 -14.88
CA VAL A 7 37.91 -5.57 -15.09
C VAL A 7 37.18 -5.86 -13.77
N LEU A 8 37.86 -5.77 -12.61
CA LEU A 8 37.21 -5.87 -11.31
C LEU A 8 36.37 -4.62 -10.94
N SER A 9 36.68 -3.45 -11.51
CA SER A 9 35.88 -2.23 -11.31
C SER A 9 34.60 -2.17 -12.16
N LEU A 10 34.48 -2.98 -13.22
CA LEU A 10 33.30 -2.97 -14.10
C LEU A 10 32.16 -3.87 -13.62
N VAL A 11 32.38 -4.69 -12.59
CA VAL A 11 31.33 -5.55 -11.98
C VAL A 11 30.66 -4.85 -10.78
N PHE A 12 31.02 -3.59 -10.50
CA PHE A 12 30.29 -2.75 -9.55
C PHE A 12 28.94 -2.33 -10.16
N PHE A 13 27.99 -3.25 -10.05
CA PHE A 13 26.56 -3.00 -9.89
C PHE A 13 26.04 -1.77 -10.65
N ALA A 14 25.65 -2.00 -11.91
CA ALA A 14 24.41 -1.44 -12.42
C ALA A 14 23.22 -2.05 -11.63
N GLY A 15 23.23 -1.90 -10.30
CA GLY A 15 22.03 -1.97 -9.50
C GLY A 15 21.31 -0.67 -9.78
N THR A 16 20.60 -0.61 -10.91
CA THR A 16 19.61 0.44 -11.10
C THR A 16 18.77 0.45 -9.82
N ALA A 17 18.62 1.65 -9.29
CA ALA A 17 17.89 1.95 -8.08
C ALA A 17 16.40 1.66 -8.32
N GLN A 18 16.02 0.43 -8.65
CA GLN A 18 14.65 0.07 -8.96
C GLN A 18 13.83 0.29 -7.69
N ALA A 19 12.82 1.16 -7.81
CA ALA A 19 11.79 1.32 -6.81
C ALA A 19 11.12 -0.04 -6.57
N TYR A 20 10.44 -0.19 -5.43
CA TYR A 20 9.70 -1.42 -5.15
C TYR A 20 8.80 -1.78 -6.35
N ASN A 21 9.00 -2.98 -6.88
CA ASN A 21 8.20 -3.47 -7.98
C ASN A 21 6.92 -4.08 -7.40
N TYR A 22 5.81 -3.35 -7.52
CA TYR A 22 4.51 -3.84 -7.06
C TYR A 22 4.14 -5.15 -7.76
N PRO A 23 3.45 -6.08 -7.10
CA PRO A 23 2.83 -7.22 -7.77
C PRO A 23 1.92 -6.77 -8.91
N GLU A 24 1.88 -7.54 -10.00
CA GLU A 24 1.15 -7.19 -11.24
C GLU A 24 -0.31 -6.81 -10.97
N ALA A 25 -0.97 -7.55 -10.09
CA ALA A 25 -2.33 -7.28 -9.61
C ALA A 25 -2.53 -5.83 -9.14
N ILE A 26 -1.54 -5.27 -8.45
CA ILE A 26 -1.59 -3.92 -7.86
C ILE A 26 -1.16 -2.87 -8.89
N GLN A 27 -0.25 -3.22 -9.82
CA GLN A 27 0.10 -2.32 -10.93
C GLN A 27 -1.10 -2.05 -11.83
N GLY A 28 -1.92 -3.07 -12.07
CA GLY A 28 -3.23 -2.93 -12.69
C GLY A 28 -4.27 -2.47 -11.66
N TYR A 29 -4.06 -1.33 -11.00
CA TYR A 29 -5.09 -0.72 -10.16
C TYR A 29 -6.20 -0.09 -11.02
N LEU A 30 -7.29 0.33 -10.40
CA LEU A 30 -8.45 0.93 -11.06
C LEU A 30 -8.25 2.45 -11.15
N ASP A 31 -8.07 2.96 -12.36
CA ASP A 31 -7.99 4.41 -12.61
C ASP A 31 -9.37 5.08 -12.61
N VAL A 32 -9.38 6.41 -12.47
CA VAL A 32 -10.60 7.21 -12.58
C VAL A 32 -11.23 7.02 -13.96
N ASN A 33 -12.57 6.99 -14.00
CA ASN A 33 -13.40 6.73 -15.18
C ASN A 33 -13.33 5.29 -15.72
N GLN A 34 -12.54 4.39 -15.13
CA GLN A 34 -12.61 2.97 -15.48
C GLN A 34 -13.89 2.35 -14.93
N GLN A 35 -14.45 1.40 -15.69
CA GLN A 35 -15.63 0.65 -15.30
C GLN A 35 -15.26 -0.71 -14.71
N VAL A 36 -16.05 -1.14 -13.74
CA VAL A 36 -16.03 -2.48 -13.17
C VAL A 36 -17.46 -3.01 -13.07
N THR A 37 -17.63 -4.32 -13.17
CA THR A 37 -18.92 -4.96 -12.98
C THR A 37 -18.93 -5.84 -11.74
N TYR A 38 -20.08 -5.89 -11.07
CA TYR A 38 -20.32 -6.76 -9.93
C TYR A 38 -21.45 -7.76 -10.24
N SER A 39 -21.17 -9.04 -10.06
CA SER A 39 -22.17 -10.11 -10.13
C SER A 39 -22.70 -10.40 -8.74
N SER A 40 -23.98 -10.08 -8.50
CA SER A 40 -24.63 -10.35 -7.21
C SER A 40 -24.76 -11.84 -6.91
N THR A 41 -24.93 -12.67 -7.94
CA THR A 41 -25.03 -14.14 -7.80
C THR A 41 -23.69 -14.75 -7.38
N GLY A 42 -22.61 -14.32 -8.03
CA GLY A 42 -21.25 -14.82 -7.73
C GLY A 42 -20.57 -14.13 -6.55
N LYS A 43 -21.05 -12.93 -6.16
CA LYS A 43 -20.35 -11.98 -5.27
C LYS A 43 -18.94 -11.66 -5.77
N THR A 44 -18.81 -11.47 -7.07
CA THR A 44 -17.52 -11.29 -7.76
C THR A 44 -17.48 -9.97 -8.52
N TRP A 45 -16.29 -9.40 -8.58
CA TRP A 45 -15.98 -8.25 -9.42
C TRP A 45 -15.29 -8.66 -10.72
N SER A 46 -15.45 -7.85 -11.76
CA SER A 46 -14.79 -8.03 -13.05
C SER A 46 -14.46 -6.69 -13.71
N ARG A 47 -13.35 -6.64 -14.45
CA ARG A 47 -13.02 -5.53 -15.35
C ARG A 47 -13.81 -5.58 -16.66
N LEU A 48 -14.29 -6.77 -17.02
CA LEU A 48 -15.06 -6.99 -18.23
C LEU A 48 -16.56 -6.84 -17.96
N PRO A 49 -17.33 -6.34 -18.94
CA PRO A 49 -18.78 -6.41 -18.90
C PRO A 49 -19.26 -7.85 -18.72
N GLN A 50 -20.27 -8.04 -17.88
CA GLN A 50 -20.91 -9.33 -17.65
C GLN A 50 -22.42 -9.19 -17.77
N ASN A 51 -23.09 -10.19 -18.36
CA ASN A 51 -24.54 -10.21 -18.45
C ASN A 51 -25.17 -10.23 -17.06
N ASN A 52 -26.22 -9.42 -16.86
CA ASN A 52 -26.91 -9.26 -15.58
C ASN A 52 -26.04 -8.78 -14.41
N ALA A 53 -24.86 -8.22 -14.68
CA ALA A 53 -24.01 -7.61 -13.66
C ALA A 53 -24.27 -6.11 -13.55
N ILE A 54 -23.98 -5.56 -12.37
CA ILE A 54 -24.13 -4.14 -12.07
C ILE A 54 -22.83 -3.43 -12.46
N SER A 55 -22.89 -2.47 -13.38
CA SER A 55 -21.71 -1.70 -13.81
C SER A 55 -21.52 -0.46 -12.96
N PHE A 56 -20.29 -0.23 -12.50
CA PHE A 56 -19.88 0.94 -11.73
C PHE A 56 -18.73 1.64 -12.45
N THR A 57 -18.77 2.97 -12.50
CA THR A 57 -17.64 3.78 -12.95
C THR A 57 -16.92 4.33 -11.73
N LYS A 58 -15.58 4.23 -11.68
CA LYS A 58 -14.80 4.84 -10.61
C LYS A 58 -14.73 6.36 -10.77
N HIS A 59 -15.03 7.06 -9.68
CA HIS A 59 -14.83 8.49 -9.49
C HIS A 59 -13.98 8.73 -8.23
N MET A 60 -13.53 9.97 -8.06
CA MET A 60 -12.87 10.43 -6.84
C MET A 60 -13.64 11.64 -6.30
N THR A 61 -13.82 11.70 -4.98
CA THR A 61 -14.41 12.85 -4.30
C THR A 61 -13.61 14.11 -4.62
N VAL A 62 -14.29 15.22 -4.90
CA VAL A 62 -13.65 16.54 -5.05
C VAL A 62 -13.39 17.13 -3.65
N GLY A 63 -12.12 17.30 -3.27
CA GLY A 63 -11.76 17.89 -1.97
C GLY A 63 -10.47 17.34 -1.35
N THR A 64 -10.26 17.61 -0.05
CA THR A 64 -9.05 17.24 0.68
C THR A 64 -9.14 15.82 1.24
N GLY A 65 -8.75 14.82 0.45
CA GLY A 65 -8.67 13.44 0.93
C GLY A 65 -8.63 12.40 -0.18
N GLY A 66 -9.29 12.68 -1.32
CA GLY A 66 -9.29 11.82 -2.49
C GLY A 66 -9.77 10.41 -2.17
N PHE A 67 -11.05 10.28 -1.79
CA PHE A 67 -11.70 8.98 -1.65
C PHE A 67 -12.31 8.54 -2.98
N SER A 68 -12.32 7.23 -3.22
CA SER A 68 -12.96 6.64 -4.38
C SER A 68 -14.46 6.52 -4.16
N GLU A 69 -15.24 6.83 -5.19
CA GLU A 69 -16.69 6.63 -5.23
C GLU A 69 -17.04 5.86 -6.48
N PHE A 70 -18.00 4.95 -6.38
CA PHE A 70 -18.50 4.20 -7.53
C PHE A 70 -19.83 4.80 -7.99
N LEU A 71 -19.91 5.16 -9.26
CA LEU A 71 -21.12 5.71 -9.88
C LEU A 71 -21.89 4.59 -10.59
N ASN A 72 -23.15 4.40 -10.23
CA ASN A 72 -24.10 3.57 -10.95
C ASN A 72 -25.45 4.31 -11.04
N GLN A 73 -26.03 4.39 -12.24
CA GLN A 73 -27.35 5.01 -12.47
C GLN A 73 -27.55 6.39 -11.80
N LYS A 74 -26.52 7.26 -11.87
CA LYS A 74 -26.49 8.60 -11.24
C LYS A 74 -26.44 8.61 -9.70
N LYS A 75 -26.30 7.46 -9.04
CA LYS A 75 -26.05 7.34 -7.61
C LYS A 75 -24.57 7.04 -7.36
N TYR A 76 -23.97 7.77 -6.43
CA TYR A 76 -22.62 7.53 -5.94
C TYR A 76 -22.68 6.59 -4.73
N TYR A 77 -21.72 5.69 -4.67
CA TYR A 77 -21.53 4.73 -3.59
C TYR A 77 -20.13 4.91 -3.02
N ASP A 78 -20.05 5.30 -1.75
CA ASP A 78 -18.79 5.46 -1.04
C ASP A 78 -18.09 4.10 -0.86
N THR A 79 -16.81 4.06 -1.21
CA THR A 79 -15.96 2.87 -1.01
C THR A 79 -15.16 2.95 0.29
N ASN A 80 -15.01 4.14 0.89
CA ASN A 80 -14.06 4.44 1.96
C ASN A 80 -12.64 3.94 1.66
N THR A 81 -12.24 3.94 0.39
CA THR A 81 -10.89 3.59 -0.09
C THR A 81 -10.37 4.68 -0.99
N THR A 82 -9.07 4.63 -1.30
CA THR A 82 -8.39 5.62 -2.12
C THR A 82 -7.80 5.02 -3.39
N ILE A 83 -7.56 3.72 -3.39
CA ILE A 83 -7.02 2.94 -4.51
C ILE A 83 -7.67 1.56 -4.46
N GLU A 84 -8.04 1.03 -5.61
CA GLU A 84 -8.64 -0.30 -5.73
C GLU A 84 -7.90 -1.09 -6.80
N PHE A 85 -7.74 -2.39 -6.60
CA PHE A 85 -7.09 -3.29 -7.55
C PHE A 85 -7.69 -4.70 -7.44
N PHE A 86 -7.49 -5.52 -8.46
CA PHE A 86 -8.08 -6.87 -8.51
C PHE A 86 -7.15 -7.92 -7.93
N ASP A 87 -7.72 -8.83 -7.13
CA ASP A 87 -7.10 -10.10 -6.74
C ASP A 87 -7.99 -11.24 -7.23
N GLY A 88 -7.70 -11.73 -8.43
CA GLY A 88 -8.62 -12.62 -9.16
C GLY A 88 -9.97 -11.96 -9.42
N ASN A 89 -11.03 -12.53 -8.87
CA ASN A 89 -12.41 -12.04 -8.99
C ASN A 89 -12.85 -11.16 -7.80
N LYS A 90 -11.91 -10.79 -6.92
CA LYS A 90 -12.13 -9.88 -5.80
C LYS A 90 -11.64 -8.49 -6.16
N LEU A 91 -12.29 -7.48 -5.58
CA LEU A 91 -11.83 -6.11 -5.62
C LEU A 91 -11.30 -5.73 -4.25
N ILE A 92 -10.02 -5.42 -4.19
CA ILE A 92 -9.33 -5.01 -2.97
C ILE A 92 -9.18 -3.50 -2.99
N GLY A 93 -9.63 -2.83 -1.94
CA GLY A 93 -9.45 -1.40 -1.75
C GLY A 93 -8.45 -1.09 -0.64
N TYR A 94 -7.56 -0.13 -0.88
CA TYR A 94 -6.61 0.41 0.09
C TYR A 94 -7.05 1.80 0.51
N ASN A 95 -7.12 2.06 1.82
CA ASN A 95 -7.36 3.38 2.38
C ASN A 95 -6.05 3.94 2.96
N GLN A 96 -5.48 4.95 2.32
CA GLN A 96 -4.21 5.57 2.73
C GLN A 96 -4.28 6.40 4.02
N HIS A 97 -5.48 6.75 4.46
CA HIS A 97 -5.71 7.50 5.70
C HIS A 97 -5.82 6.56 6.87
N LEU A 98 -6.26 5.33 6.65
CA LEU A 98 -6.30 4.30 7.69
C LEU A 98 -5.08 3.37 7.65
N LEU A 99 -4.36 3.32 6.53
CA LEU A 99 -3.33 2.30 6.22
C LEU A 99 -3.89 0.87 6.31
N LYS A 100 -5.13 0.70 5.83
CA LYS A 100 -5.91 -0.55 5.87
C LYS A 100 -6.31 -1.01 4.47
N PHE A 101 -6.50 -2.32 4.33
CA PHE A 101 -6.96 -2.96 3.11
C PHE A 101 -8.31 -3.63 3.36
N PHE A 102 -9.18 -3.59 2.36
CA PHE A 102 -10.54 -4.10 2.43
C PHE A 102 -10.85 -4.95 1.20
N GLU A 103 -11.51 -6.08 1.38
CA GLU A 103 -12.26 -6.74 0.31
C GLU A 103 -13.59 -5.99 0.14
N LEU A 104 -13.83 -5.48 -1.06
CA LEU A 104 -15.04 -4.73 -1.40
C LEU A 104 -16.12 -5.69 -1.95
N GLY A 105 -17.37 -5.44 -1.59
CA GLY A 105 -18.54 -6.13 -2.12
C GLY A 105 -19.69 -5.16 -2.35
N PHE A 106 -20.85 -5.69 -2.73
CA PHE A 106 -22.06 -4.89 -2.89
C PHE A 106 -23.29 -5.72 -2.46
N ASP A 107 -24.15 -5.14 -1.63
CA ASP A 107 -25.33 -5.80 -1.07
C ASP A 107 -26.65 -5.39 -1.77
N GLY A 108 -26.57 -4.53 -2.78
CA GLY A 108 -27.74 -3.95 -3.46
C GLY A 108 -28.00 -2.49 -3.06
N ASN A 109 -27.56 -2.06 -1.89
CA ASN A 109 -27.77 -0.70 -1.38
C ASN A 109 -26.48 0.09 -1.20
N GLN A 110 -25.38 -0.57 -0.81
CA GLN A 110 -24.10 0.05 -0.51
C GLN A 110 -22.91 -0.85 -0.86
N ILE A 111 -21.74 -0.23 -1.05
CA ILE A 111 -20.48 -0.97 -1.10
C ILE A 111 -20.17 -1.49 0.30
N THR A 112 -20.02 -2.81 0.40
CA THR A 112 -19.63 -3.48 1.65
C THR A 112 -18.12 -3.61 1.71
N ARG A 113 -17.60 -3.68 2.95
CA ARG A 113 -16.16 -3.72 3.22
C ARG A 113 -15.87 -4.78 4.27
N ARG A 114 -14.94 -5.66 3.98
CA ARG A 114 -14.34 -6.56 4.97
C ARG A 114 -12.86 -6.23 5.09
N GLU A 115 -12.42 -5.82 6.27
CA GLU A 115 -11.00 -5.58 6.54
C GLU A 115 -10.20 -6.86 6.30
N LEU A 116 -9.09 -6.75 5.57
CA LEU A 116 -8.17 -7.87 5.34
C LEU A 116 -7.29 -8.10 6.56
N THR A 117 -7.07 -9.36 6.89
CA THR A 117 -6.14 -9.77 7.94
C THR A 117 -4.69 -9.60 7.48
N VAL A 118 -3.76 -9.48 8.43
CA VAL A 118 -2.31 -9.42 8.14
C VAL A 118 -1.83 -10.58 7.25
N PRO A 119 -2.24 -11.86 7.47
CA PRO A 119 -1.89 -12.95 6.56
C PRO A 119 -2.45 -12.79 5.13
N GLU A 120 -3.65 -12.24 4.96
CA GLU A 120 -4.20 -11.94 3.64
C GLU A 120 -3.41 -10.84 2.95
N ILE A 121 -3.07 -9.76 3.66
CA ILE A 121 -2.22 -8.68 3.15
C ILE A 121 -0.84 -9.21 2.77
N GLN A 122 -0.25 -10.11 3.55
CA GLN A 122 1.05 -10.72 3.23
C GLN A 122 1.02 -11.49 1.91
N LYS A 123 -0.10 -12.14 1.56
CA LYS A 123 -0.27 -12.81 0.25
C LYS A 123 -0.31 -11.82 -0.91
N LEU A 124 -0.92 -10.65 -0.69
CA LEU A 124 -0.94 -9.56 -1.68
C LEU A 124 0.44 -8.93 -1.87
N PHE A 125 1.29 -8.93 -0.84
CA PHE A 125 2.64 -8.34 -0.88
C PHE A 125 3.72 -9.34 -0.44
N PRO A 126 3.97 -10.42 -1.22
CA PRO A 126 4.80 -11.55 -0.78
C PRO A 126 6.27 -11.19 -0.54
N ASN A 127 6.77 -10.12 -1.16
CA ASN A 127 8.16 -9.68 -1.07
C ASN A 127 8.38 -8.53 -0.06
N THR A 128 7.46 -8.36 0.89
CA THR A 128 7.53 -7.32 1.92
C THR A 128 7.52 -7.92 3.32
N GLU A 129 8.23 -7.28 4.24
CA GLU A 129 8.05 -7.54 5.68
C GLU A 129 6.99 -6.61 6.25
N ILE A 130 5.92 -7.16 6.80
CA ILE A 130 4.87 -6.36 7.45
C ILE A 130 5.37 -5.83 8.79
N ILE A 131 5.16 -4.52 8.98
CA ILE A 131 5.31 -3.83 10.26
C ILE A 131 3.91 -3.44 10.72
N LYS A 132 3.46 -3.97 11.86
CA LYS A 132 2.15 -3.59 12.42
C LYS A 132 2.29 -2.33 13.27
N VAL A 133 1.29 -1.46 13.25
CA VAL A 133 1.24 -0.26 14.11
C VAL A 133 1.29 -0.65 15.60
N SER A 134 0.64 -1.75 15.98
CA SER A 134 0.68 -2.28 17.35
C SER A 134 2.08 -2.73 17.83
N ASP A 135 3.03 -2.99 16.92
CA ASP A 135 4.38 -3.46 17.29
C ASP A 135 5.29 -2.30 17.76
N PHE A 136 4.85 -1.05 17.62
CA PHE A 136 5.61 0.11 18.08
C PHE A 136 5.56 0.22 19.60
N LYS A 137 6.73 0.43 20.21
CA LYS A 137 6.87 0.68 21.64
C LYS A 137 7.29 2.13 21.84
N ASN A 138 6.45 2.92 22.50
CA ASN A 138 6.63 4.37 22.65
C ASN A 138 6.88 5.04 21.28
N ASP A 139 6.00 4.71 20.33
CA ASP A 139 5.99 5.17 18.94
C ASP A 139 7.29 4.91 18.17
N LYS A 140 8.08 3.93 18.61
CA LYS A 140 9.35 3.53 17.99
C LYS A 140 9.38 2.04 17.72
N ILE A 141 9.95 1.67 16.59
CA ILE A 141 10.29 0.29 16.26
C ILE A 141 11.67 0.20 15.63
N THR A 142 12.33 -0.94 15.78
CA THR A 142 13.58 -1.25 15.07
C THR A 142 13.39 -2.51 14.26
N VAL A 143 13.60 -2.40 12.94
CA VAL A 143 13.53 -3.53 12.01
C VAL A 143 14.86 -3.71 11.29
N ARG A 144 15.06 -4.89 10.70
CA ARG A 144 16.37 -5.32 10.19
C ARG A 144 16.33 -5.65 8.71
N LYS A 145 17.36 -5.19 8.00
CA LYS A 145 17.62 -5.54 6.60
C LYS A 145 18.96 -6.26 6.43
N PRO A 146 19.11 -7.17 5.44
CA PRO A 146 20.39 -7.80 5.14
C PRO A 146 21.45 -6.76 4.75
N PHE A 147 22.73 -7.04 4.98
CA PHE A 147 23.80 -6.19 4.45
C PHE A 147 23.75 -6.14 2.90
N PHE A 148 24.03 -4.95 2.33
CA PHE A 148 24.14 -4.71 0.89
C PHE A 148 22.92 -5.06 0.00
N LYS A 149 21.76 -5.40 0.58
CA LYS A 149 20.52 -5.68 -0.17
C LYS A 149 19.46 -4.62 0.07
N HIS A 150 18.51 -4.43 -0.84
CA HIS A 150 17.30 -3.68 -0.50
C HIS A 150 16.40 -4.52 0.40
N LYS A 151 15.51 -3.88 1.14
CA LYS A 151 14.42 -4.54 1.82
C LYS A 151 13.21 -3.63 1.84
N THR A 152 12.07 -4.20 1.48
CA THR A 152 10.80 -3.49 1.49
C THR A 152 10.00 -3.90 2.72
N PHE A 153 9.43 -2.91 3.39
CA PHE A 153 8.48 -3.10 4.47
C PHE A 153 7.13 -2.54 4.07
N LEU A 154 6.06 -3.08 4.67
CA LEU A 154 4.71 -2.57 4.53
C LEU A 154 4.18 -2.21 5.92
N LEU A 155 3.91 -0.92 6.16
CA LEU A 155 3.28 -0.49 7.41
C LEU A 155 1.77 -0.79 7.33
N VAL A 156 1.26 -1.61 8.25
CA VAL A 156 -0.15 -1.99 8.30
C VAL A 156 -0.73 -1.53 9.64
N ASN A 157 -1.87 -0.86 9.58
CA ASN A 157 -2.58 -0.45 10.78
C ASN A 157 -3.54 -1.55 11.23
N ASP A 158 -3.17 -2.24 12.30
CA ASP A 158 -3.98 -3.25 13.00
C ASP A 158 -4.66 -2.68 14.26
N THR A 159 -4.83 -1.36 14.31
CA THR A 159 -5.44 -0.62 15.42
C THR A 159 -6.56 0.30 14.91
N ASP A 160 -7.20 1.03 15.81
CA ASP A 160 -8.22 2.04 15.49
C ASP A 160 -7.63 3.44 15.24
N ARG A 161 -6.30 3.57 15.17
CA ARG A 161 -5.64 4.86 14.90
C ARG A 161 -5.96 5.36 13.48
N ASP A 162 -6.09 6.67 13.34
CA ASP A 162 -6.23 7.35 12.05
C ASP A 162 -4.90 8.01 11.63
N PHE A 163 -4.58 7.93 10.35
CA PHE A 163 -3.36 8.44 9.72
C PHE A 163 -3.64 9.42 8.57
N TYR A 164 -4.82 10.06 8.57
CA TYR A 164 -5.12 11.20 7.74
C TYR A 164 -4.05 12.28 7.94
N LYS A 165 -3.59 12.89 6.84
CA LYS A 165 -2.49 13.88 6.83
C LYS A 165 -1.14 13.41 7.39
N TYR A 166 -0.96 12.14 7.70
CA TYR A 166 0.39 11.62 7.96
C TYR A 166 1.19 11.50 6.67
N SER A 167 2.50 11.72 6.73
CA SER A 167 3.42 11.45 5.62
C SER A 167 4.81 11.08 6.13
N TYR A 168 5.63 10.52 5.25
CA TYR A 168 7.03 10.24 5.58
C TYR A 168 7.89 11.50 5.45
N GLU A 169 8.61 11.85 6.52
CA GLU A 169 9.53 12.98 6.49
C GLU A 169 10.80 12.62 5.72
N LYS A 170 11.07 13.34 4.62
CA LYS A 170 12.33 13.22 3.84
C LYS A 170 12.63 11.77 3.42
N PHE A 171 11.59 10.98 3.16
CA PHE A 171 11.67 9.59 2.72
C PHE A 171 10.61 9.34 1.66
N GLY A 172 10.96 8.55 0.63
CA GLY A 172 10.14 8.40 -0.56
C GLY A 172 10.19 9.63 -1.46
N ASN A 173 9.42 9.58 -2.54
CA ASN A 173 9.20 10.71 -3.45
C ASN A 173 7.74 11.19 -3.42
N GLY A 174 6.87 10.56 -2.61
CA GLY A 174 5.46 10.90 -2.51
C GLY A 174 4.63 10.41 -3.69
N THR A 175 5.20 9.55 -4.56
CA THR A 175 4.50 8.96 -5.71
C THR A 175 4.28 7.47 -5.52
N GLU A 176 4.50 6.94 -4.32
CA GLU A 176 4.27 5.54 -4.01
C GLU A 176 2.78 5.24 -4.10
N LEU A 177 2.41 4.28 -4.97
CA LEU A 177 1.02 3.85 -5.13
C LEU A 177 0.40 3.47 -3.77
N ILE A 178 1.09 2.65 -2.99
CA ILE A 178 0.67 2.32 -1.63
C ILE A 178 1.52 3.15 -0.65
N LYS A 179 0.92 4.20 -0.10
CA LYS A 179 1.56 5.13 0.86
C LYS A 179 2.32 4.44 1.99
N SER A 180 1.89 3.27 2.45
CA SER A 180 2.54 2.57 3.55
C SER A 180 3.74 1.70 3.17
N VAL A 181 4.08 1.60 1.87
CA VAL A 181 5.27 0.87 1.40
C VAL A 181 6.54 1.66 1.71
N ILE A 182 7.54 0.96 2.24
CA ILE A 182 8.83 1.51 2.65
C ILE A 182 9.95 0.71 2.01
N ASP A 183 10.50 1.18 0.89
CA ASP A 183 11.66 0.56 0.26
C ASP A 183 12.98 1.13 0.79
N VAL A 184 13.81 0.28 1.40
CA VAL A 184 15.01 0.71 2.11
C VAL A 184 16.28 0.11 1.54
N LYS A 185 17.11 0.98 0.94
CA LYS A 185 18.43 0.63 0.38
C LYS A 185 19.53 0.61 1.44
N ARG A 186 19.49 1.56 2.38
CA ARG A 186 20.51 1.74 3.44
C ARG A 186 19.88 1.89 4.82
N PRO A 187 20.54 1.43 5.91
CA PRO A 187 20.13 1.74 7.28
C PRO A 187 19.87 3.23 7.47
N ARG A 188 18.74 3.56 8.08
CA ARG A 188 18.34 4.94 8.35
C ARG A 188 17.22 4.97 9.38
N LYS A 189 16.97 6.16 9.90
CA LYS A 189 15.73 6.49 10.60
C LYS A 189 14.70 6.96 9.57
N ILE A 190 13.48 6.46 9.70
CA ILE A 190 12.30 6.89 8.94
C ILE A 190 11.30 7.43 9.96
N VAL A 191 10.69 8.56 9.63
CA VAL A 191 9.74 9.26 10.49
C VAL A 191 8.45 9.38 9.71
N PHE A 192 7.35 8.96 10.32
CA PHE A 192 6.00 9.07 9.80
C PHE A 192 5.19 9.90 10.79
N SER A 193 4.77 11.08 10.37
CA SER A 193 4.20 12.10 11.27
C SER A 193 3.07 12.86 10.60
N HIS A 194 2.18 13.40 11.43
CA HIS A 194 1.05 14.22 11.00
C HIS A 194 1.51 15.59 10.49
N PHE A 195 0.87 16.07 9.42
CA PHE A 195 1.08 17.44 8.95
C PHE A 195 0.39 18.44 9.89
N GLY A 196 1.19 19.17 10.67
CA GLY A 196 0.73 20.30 11.49
C GLY A 196 0.51 20.02 12.98
N SER A 197 0.67 18.76 13.44
CA SER A 197 0.70 18.45 14.88
C SER A 197 1.63 17.28 15.20
N ARG A 198 2.09 17.19 16.45
CA ARG A 198 2.93 16.11 17.02
C ARG A 198 2.57 15.81 18.48
N ASP A 199 1.32 16.06 18.86
CA ASP A 199 0.81 15.81 20.21
C ASP A 199 0.49 14.33 20.44
N GLU A 200 -0.11 14.01 21.59
CA GLU A 200 -0.48 12.63 21.96
C GLU A 200 -1.56 12.02 21.06
N LEU A 201 -2.42 12.86 20.45
CA LEU A 201 -3.45 12.41 19.50
C LEU A 201 -2.84 12.13 18.13
N PHE A 202 -1.78 12.85 17.77
CA PHE A 202 -1.04 12.71 16.52
C PHE A 202 0.44 12.35 16.76
N PRO A 203 0.72 11.18 17.38
CA PRO A 203 2.08 10.81 17.73
C PRO A 203 2.92 10.54 16.49
N THR A 204 4.22 10.84 16.60
CA THR A 204 5.19 10.59 15.53
C THR A 204 5.71 9.16 15.58
N LEU A 205 5.44 8.36 14.56
CA LEU A 205 5.97 7.01 14.43
C LEU A 205 7.41 7.03 13.88
N THR A 206 8.33 6.36 14.56
CA THR A 206 9.74 6.26 14.17
C THR A 206 10.15 4.82 13.90
N ILE A 207 10.59 4.55 12.67
CA ILE A 207 11.11 3.25 12.25
C ILE A 207 12.63 3.37 12.10
N ARG A 208 13.37 2.62 12.92
CA ARG A 208 14.84 2.52 12.84
C ARG A 208 15.23 1.29 12.04
N ILE A 209 15.84 1.49 10.88
CA ILE A 209 16.33 0.40 10.04
C ILE A 209 17.79 0.13 10.38
N ARG A 210 18.12 -1.09 10.77
CA ARG A 210 19.50 -1.55 11.01
C ARG A 210 19.88 -2.68 10.06
N ASN A 211 21.17 -2.79 9.76
CA ASN A 211 21.68 -3.99 9.09
C ASN A 211 21.71 -5.18 10.06
N SER A 212 21.51 -6.37 9.53
CA SER A 212 21.69 -7.63 10.25
C SER A 212 22.22 -8.70 9.31
N ILE A 213 23.04 -9.60 9.85
CA ILE A 213 23.55 -10.78 9.14
C ILE A 213 22.47 -11.89 9.12
N PHE A 214 21.60 -11.92 10.14
CA PHE A 214 20.55 -12.93 10.34
C PHE A 214 19.16 -12.44 9.94
N CYS A 215 19.00 -11.87 8.74
CA CYS A 215 17.67 -11.56 8.22
C CYS A 215 17.09 -12.78 7.49
N LYS A 216 15.84 -13.15 7.80
CA LYS A 216 15.07 -14.02 6.90
C LYS A 216 14.94 -13.31 5.54
N LYS A 217 15.17 -14.08 4.47
CA LYS A 217 15.01 -13.63 3.08
C LYS A 217 13.55 -13.30 2.83
#